data_AF-A0A651DKH2-F1
#
_entry.id   AF-A0A651DKH2-F1
#
_cell.length_a   1.000
_cell.length_b   1.000
_cell.length_c   1.000
_cell.angle_alpha   90.00
_cell.angle_beta   90.00
_cell.angle_gamma   90.00
#
_symmetry.space_group_name_H-M   'P 1'
#
loop_
_entity.id
_entity.type
_entity.pdbx_description
1 polymer ?
#
loop_
_entity_poly.entity_id
_entity_poly.type
_entity_poly.pdbx_seq_one_letter_code
_entity_poly.pdbx_strand_id
1 'polypeptide(L)'
;MGHSPDRTRARIVAPHGSDPSGGGSPASARLPRHAGAGVMGRGATPAETGSVLLAIDTSSGFGSVAVSRRGEVRARALLLRRGEQAALLVPTIEGVLEDAGVDRVDLTGIVVGRGPGSFTGVRIAAATARGLSRGLGVPLWTWSSLAAAAASYRAQIPAALRAEAVPRRLDLPDEAEAWPRYVLFDARADRLYAACYRFLPGVVEETVAPEAITLDELLQRDLPENVLFCGDGAHRHAEVLDGEGHRILPFPAGLPTAEGLLRIHALHPDASPESAGSRWEPDYLRPSQPEREAEVSGA
;
A
#
# COMPACT_ATOMS: atom_id res chain seq x y z
N MET A 1 26.15 -27.13 -16.69
CA MET A 1 25.80 -25.70 -16.72
C MET A 1 24.63 -25.50 -15.78
N GLY A 2 24.91 -25.06 -14.56
CA GLY A 2 23.89 -24.86 -13.53
C GLY A 2 23.13 -23.56 -13.76
N HIS A 3 21.80 -23.63 -13.73
CA HIS A 3 20.92 -22.47 -13.77
C HIS A 3 21.06 -21.72 -12.44
N SER A 4 21.62 -20.51 -12.49
CA SER A 4 21.60 -19.59 -11.34
C SER A 4 20.17 -19.05 -11.20
N PRO A 5 19.54 -19.08 -10.01
CA PRO A 5 18.23 -18.47 -9.83
C PRO A 5 18.34 -16.96 -10.05
N ASP A 6 17.47 -16.41 -10.89
CA ASP A 6 17.40 -14.98 -11.21
C ASP A 6 16.99 -14.19 -9.95
N ARG A 7 17.99 -13.58 -9.29
CA ARG A 7 17.82 -12.75 -8.07
C ARG A 7 17.08 -11.42 -8.34
N THR A 8 16.63 -11.16 -9.56
CA THR A 8 15.96 -9.91 -9.96
C THR A 8 14.56 -9.76 -9.37
N ARG A 9 13.92 -10.86 -8.94
CA ARG A 9 12.56 -10.88 -8.40
C ARG A 9 12.46 -11.80 -7.19
N ALA A 10 11.88 -11.30 -6.11
CA ALA A 10 11.55 -12.12 -4.96
C ALA A 10 10.03 -12.38 -4.94
N ARG A 11 9.65 -13.65 -5.10
CA ARG A 11 8.25 -14.10 -5.22
C ARG A 11 7.82 -14.86 -3.96
N ILE A 12 6.56 -14.71 -3.57
CA ILE A 12 5.91 -15.59 -2.59
C ILE A 12 4.53 -15.95 -3.11
N VAL A 13 4.23 -17.25 -3.15
CA VAL A 13 2.89 -17.80 -3.34
C VAL A 13 2.31 -18.10 -1.96
N ALA A 14 1.10 -17.63 -1.68
CA ALA A 14 0.41 -18.00 -0.44
C ALA A 14 -0.04 -19.47 -0.54
N PRO A 15 0.06 -20.28 0.54
CA PRO A 15 -0.42 -21.65 0.50
C PRO A 15 -1.92 -21.68 0.17
N HIS A 16 -2.34 -22.60 -0.69
CA HIS A 16 -3.77 -22.80 -1.00
C HIS A 16 -4.50 -23.31 0.26
N GLY A 17 -5.27 -22.44 0.90
CA GLY A 17 -6.19 -22.83 1.96
C GLY A 17 -7.36 -23.63 1.39
N SER A 18 -7.55 -24.84 1.91
CA SER A 18 -8.76 -25.64 1.69
C SER A 18 -9.99 -24.95 2.29
N ASP A 19 -11.06 -24.81 1.49
CA ASP A 19 -12.37 -24.26 1.89
C ASP A 19 -12.89 -24.88 3.21
N PRO A 20 -13.20 -24.08 4.25
CA PRO A 20 -14.03 -24.54 5.34
C PRO A 20 -15.51 -24.29 4.98
N SER A 21 -16.15 -25.30 4.42
CA SER A 21 -17.62 -25.36 4.38
C SER A 21 -18.13 -25.92 5.70
N GLY A 22 -18.91 -25.14 6.46
CA GLY A 22 -19.55 -25.64 7.67
C GLY A 22 -20.20 -24.59 8.57
N GLY A 23 -21.50 -24.35 8.33
CA GLY A 23 -22.48 -24.22 9.41
C GLY A 23 -22.90 -22.82 9.90
N GLY A 24 -24.20 -22.54 9.76
CA GLY A 24 -24.97 -21.85 10.81
C GLY A 24 -25.34 -20.39 10.56
N SER A 25 -26.48 -20.18 9.89
CA SER A 25 -27.22 -18.90 9.91
C SER A 25 -27.80 -18.64 11.31
N PRO A 26 -28.00 -17.36 11.70
CA PRO A 26 -29.34 -17.02 12.16
C PRO A 26 -29.89 -15.70 11.61
N ALA A 27 -31.17 -15.78 11.27
CA ALA A 27 -32.26 -14.85 11.53
C ALA A 27 -32.13 -13.37 11.08
N SER A 28 -33.01 -13.06 10.12
CA SER A 28 -33.39 -11.76 9.60
C SER A 28 -33.94 -10.77 10.64
N ALA A 29 -33.57 -9.50 10.49
CA ALA A 29 -34.39 -8.37 10.91
C ALA A 29 -34.65 -7.47 9.68
N ARG A 30 -35.93 -7.33 9.31
CA ARG A 30 -36.44 -6.41 8.27
C ARG A 30 -36.58 -5.02 8.84
N LEU A 31 -36.42 -3.98 8.02
CA LEU A 31 -37.17 -2.69 8.01
C LEU A 31 -36.69 -1.82 6.81
N PRO A 32 -37.40 -0.74 6.43
CA PRO A 32 -38.47 -0.69 5.44
C PRO A 32 -38.05 -0.20 4.04
N ARG A 33 -38.96 -0.42 3.07
CA ARG A 33 -38.86 0.00 1.67
C ARG A 33 -39.17 1.48 1.50
N HIS A 34 -38.31 2.22 0.80
CA HIS A 34 -38.73 3.40 0.04
C HIS A 34 -38.32 3.26 -1.42
N ALA A 35 -39.32 3.40 -2.28
CA ALA A 35 -39.24 3.35 -3.73
C ALA A 35 -38.81 4.71 -4.28
N GLY A 36 -37.96 4.68 -5.31
CA GLY A 36 -37.57 5.83 -6.11
C GLY A 36 -36.68 5.37 -7.26
N ALA A 37 -37.31 4.93 -8.35
CA ALA A 37 -36.64 4.42 -9.53
C ALA A 37 -35.96 5.55 -10.32
N GLY A 38 -34.68 5.37 -10.62
CA GLY A 38 -33.91 6.17 -11.57
C GLY A 38 -32.78 5.31 -12.14
N VAL A 39 -32.87 5.00 -13.42
CA VAL A 39 -31.96 4.11 -14.17
C VAL A 39 -30.53 4.68 -14.15
N MET A 40 -29.60 4.02 -13.46
CA MET A 40 -28.16 4.31 -13.48
C MET A 40 -27.37 3.02 -13.64
N GLY A 41 -26.36 3.05 -14.52
CA GLY A 41 -25.57 1.89 -14.94
C GLY A 41 -24.90 1.15 -13.78
N ARG A 42 -24.63 -0.14 -14.01
CA ARG A 42 -24.05 -1.09 -13.05
C ARG A 42 -22.80 -0.51 -12.36
N GLY A 43 -22.98 0.13 -11.21
CA GLY A 43 -21.92 0.38 -10.24
C GLY A 43 -21.75 -0.88 -9.41
N ALA A 44 -20.64 -1.60 -9.61
CA ALA A 44 -20.30 -2.75 -8.78
C ALA A 44 -19.88 -2.24 -7.39
N THR A 45 -20.66 -2.58 -6.36
CA THR A 45 -20.28 -2.49 -4.94
C THR A 45 -19.45 -3.73 -4.56
N PRO A 46 -18.23 -3.60 -4.01
CA PRO A 46 -17.36 -4.75 -3.78
C PRO A 46 -17.56 -5.37 -2.39
N ALA A 47 -18.47 -6.35 -2.31
CA ALA A 47 -18.41 -7.40 -1.31
C ALA A 47 -19.05 -8.70 -1.84
N GLU A 48 -18.75 -9.05 -3.09
CA GLU A 48 -19.24 -10.30 -3.69
C GLU A 48 -18.11 -11.31 -3.82
N THR A 49 -18.48 -12.56 -3.55
CA THR A 49 -17.67 -13.78 -3.36
C THR A 49 -16.89 -14.23 -4.63
N GLY A 50 -16.53 -13.29 -5.50
CA GLY A 50 -15.74 -13.48 -6.72
C GLY A 50 -14.71 -12.38 -6.99
N SER A 51 -14.54 -11.39 -6.11
CA SER A 51 -13.59 -10.28 -6.34
C SER A 51 -12.15 -10.78 -6.46
N VAL A 52 -11.52 -10.43 -7.59
CA VAL A 52 -10.09 -10.59 -7.85
C VAL A 52 -9.50 -9.20 -8.07
N LEU A 53 -8.54 -8.79 -7.24
CA LEU A 53 -7.96 -7.45 -7.28
C LEU A 53 -6.45 -7.53 -7.52
N LEU A 54 -5.97 -6.72 -8.46
CA LEU A 54 -4.53 -6.50 -8.67
C LEU A 54 -4.13 -5.19 -7.98
N ALA A 55 -3.13 -5.26 -7.11
CA ALA A 55 -2.56 -4.09 -6.43
C ALA A 55 -1.13 -3.79 -6.90
N ILE A 56 -0.82 -2.50 -7.06
CA ILE A 56 0.46 -2.00 -7.55
C ILE A 56 0.93 -0.82 -6.69
N ASP A 57 2.16 -0.87 -6.17
CA ASP A 57 2.84 0.29 -5.59
C ASP A 57 4.27 0.39 -6.11
N THR A 58 4.69 1.55 -6.60
CA THR A 58 6.08 1.83 -6.96
C THR A 58 6.56 3.15 -6.36
N SER A 59 5.99 3.57 -5.24
CA SER A 59 6.25 4.85 -4.58
C SER A 59 7.60 4.90 -3.86
N SER A 60 8.26 3.77 -3.63
CA SER A 60 9.53 3.70 -2.89
C SER A 60 10.71 3.29 -3.77
N GLY A 61 11.85 3.00 -3.12
CA GLY A 61 13.04 2.46 -3.78
C GLY A 61 12.86 1.07 -4.40
N PHE A 62 11.73 0.41 -4.17
CA PHE A 62 11.32 -0.85 -4.80
C PHE A 62 9.88 -0.73 -5.30
N GLY A 63 9.48 -1.63 -6.19
CA GLY A 63 8.08 -1.81 -6.58
C GLY A 63 7.46 -3.04 -5.91
N SER A 64 6.15 -3.06 -5.77
CA SER A 64 5.39 -4.15 -5.20
C SER A 64 4.14 -4.41 -6.04
N VAL A 65 3.88 -5.69 -6.31
CA VAL A 65 2.69 -6.17 -7.00
C VAL A 65 2.10 -7.32 -6.21
N ALA A 66 0.79 -7.34 -6.04
CA ALA A 66 0.07 -8.44 -5.41
C ALA A 66 -1.28 -8.66 -6.08
N VAL A 67 -1.75 -9.90 -6.09
CA VAL A 67 -3.11 -10.24 -6.52
C VAL A 67 -3.85 -10.90 -5.36
N SER A 68 -5.07 -10.47 -5.08
CA SER A 68 -5.96 -11.15 -4.14
C SER A 68 -7.17 -11.74 -4.84
N ARG A 69 -7.76 -12.75 -4.20
CA ARG A 69 -9.05 -13.32 -4.57
C ARG A 69 -9.87 -13.55 -3.32
N ARG A 70 -11.05 -12.93 -3.24
CA ARG A 70 -11.93 -12.92 -2.06
C ARG A 70 -11.24 -12.37 -0.81
N GLY A 71 -10.50 -11.27 -0.95
CA GLY A 71 -9.78 -10.61 0.15
C GLY A 71 -8.46 -11.28 0.55
N GLU A 72 -8.17 -12.50 0.09
CA GLU A 72 -6.93 -13.21 0.39
C GLU A 72 -5.88 -12.99 -0.70
N VAL A 73 -4.67 -12.59 -0.32
CA VAL A 73 -3.53 -12.49 -1.25
C VAL A 73 -3.11 -13.88 -1.73
N ARG A 74 -3.07 -14.08 -3.05
CA ARG A 74 -2.71 -15.35 -3.69
C ARG A 74 -1.24 -15.39 -4.09
N ALA A 75 -0.76 -14.30 -4.68
CA ALA A 75 0.64 -14.15 -5.04
C ALA A 75 1.07 -12.69 -4.92
N ARG A 76 2.38 -12.50 -4.71
CA ARG A 76 3.01 -11.18 -4.62
C ARG A 76 4.47 -11.25 -5.06
N ALA A 77 4.94 -10.15 -5.61
CA ALA A 77 6.32 -9.99 -6.02
C ALA A 77 6.81 -8.56 -5.77
N LEU A 78 8.12 -8.45 -5.59
CA LEU A 78 8.80 -7.17 -5.45
C LEU A 78 9.76 -6.92 -6.60
N LEU A 79 9.85 -5.64 -6.98
CA LEU A 79 10.75 -5.12 -7.99
C LEU A 79 11.89 -4.39 -7.29
N LEU A 80 13.01 -5.08 -7.10
CA LEU A 80 14.13 -4.57 -6.28
C LEU A 80 15.15 -3.75 -7.08
N ARG A 81 15.12 -3.82 -8.43
CA ARG A 81 16.05 -3.08 -9.29
C ARG A 81 15.64 -1.62 -9.42
N ARG A 82 16.35 -0.74 -8.71
CA ARG A 82 16.20 0.72 -8.82
C ARG A 82 16.39 1.17 -10.28
N GLY A 83 15.58 2.12 -10.72
CA GLY A 83 15.64 2.68 -12.08
C GLY A 83 14.99 1.81 -13.18
N GLU A 84 14.72 0.53 -12.90
CA GLU A 84 14.15 -0.40 -13.89
C GLU A 84 12.68 -0.75 -13.63
N GLN A 85 12.06 -0.09 -12.64
CA GLN A 85 10.67 -0.31 -12.26
C GLN A 85 9.71 -0.21 -13.46
N ALA A 86 9.92 0.75 -14.36
CA ALA A 86 9.09 0.92 -15.56
C ALA A 86 9.14 -0.30 -16.49
N ALA A 87 10.34 -0.82 -16.76
CA ALA A 87 10.55 -1.95 -17.66
C ALA A 87 10.09 -3.28 -17.03
N LEU A 88 10.21 -3.40 -15.71
CA LEU A 88 9.94 -4.65 -15.00
C LEU A 88 8.51 -4.78 -14.48
N LEU A 89 7.74 -3.70 -14.38
CA LEU A 89 6.41 -3.72 -13.75
C LEU A 89 5.44 -4.65 -14.47
N VAL A 90 5.24 -4.48 -15.77
CA VAL A 90 4.32 -5.32 -16.56
C VAL A 90 4.69 -6.80 -16.51
N PRO A 91 5.94 -7.22 -16.81
CA PRO A 91 6.29 -8.63 -16.71
C PRO A 91 6.29 -9.16 -15.26
N THR A 92 6.33 -8.30 -14.24
CA THR A 92 6.11 -8.71 -12.84
C THR A 92 4.64 -8.95 -12.54
N ILE A 93 3.75 -8.11 -13.08
CA ILE A 93 2.29 -8.32 -13.02
C ILE A 93 1.93 -9.65 -13.65
N GLU A 94 2.43 -9.93 -14.86
CA GLU A 94 2.18 -11.21 -15.54
C GLU A 94 2.63 -12.41 -14.71
N GLY A 95 3.84 -12.34 -14.14
CA GLY A 95 4.34 -13.41 -13.27
C GLY A 95 3.51 -13.59 -11.99
N VAL A 96 3.02 -12.51 -11.37
CA VAL A 96 2.15 -12.60 -10.19
C VAL A 96 0.80 -13.22 -10.51
N LEU A 97 0.22 -12.90 -11.68
CA LEU A 97 -1.02 -13.50 -12.14
C LEU A 97 -0.85 -14.99 -12.45
N GLU A 98 0.23 -15.36 -13.13
CA GLU A 98 0.60 -16.75 -13.41
C GLU A 98 0.82 -17.54 -12.12
N ASP A 99 1.60 -17.02 -11.17
CA ASP A 99 1.86 -17.64 -9.87
C ASP A 99 0.56 -17.84 -9.05
N ALA A 100 -0.47 -17.01 -9.28
CA ALA A 100 -1.77 -17.12 -8.63
C ALA A 100 -2.79 -17.99 -9.41
N GLY A 101 -2.46 -18.43 -10.63
CA GLY A 101 -3.40 -19.10 -11.53
C GLY A 101 -4.61 -18.23 -11.89
N VAL A 102 -4.40 -16.92 -12.03
CA VAL A 102 -5.45 -15.93 -12.35
C VAL A 102 -5.24 -15.44 -13.77
N ASP A 103 -6.26 -15.56 -14.62
CA ASP A 103 -6.22 -14.92 -15.92
C ASP A 103 -6.47 -13.42 -15.80
N ARG A 104 -5.84 -12.62 -16.67
CA ARG A 104 -6.00 -11.15 -16.67
C ARG A 104 -7.46 -10.70 -16.82
N VAL A 105 -8.29 -11.51 -17.47
CA VAL A 105 -9.73 -11.25 -17.70
C VAL A 105 -10.58 -11.53 -16.46
N ASP A 106 -10.05 -12.26 -15.48
CA ASP A 106 -10.74 -12.54 -14.21
C ASP A 106 -10.56 -11.39 -13.21
N LEU A 107 -9.67 -10.43 -13.49
CA LEU A 107 -9.50 -9.25 -12.67
C LEU A 107 -10.82 -8.47 -12.63
N THR A 108 -11.28 -8.19 -11.41
CA THR A 108 -12.50 -7.42 -11.16
C THR A 108 -12.20 -5.96 -10.82
N GLY A 109 -10.93 -5.61 -10.65
CA GLY A 109 -10.51 -4.27 -10.28
C GLY A 109 -9.01 -4.13 -10.03
N ILE A 110 -8.56 -2.88 -10.05
CA ILE A 110 -7.16 -2.49 -9.82
C ILE A 110 -7.09 -1.59 -8.59
N VAL A 111 -6.08 -1.79 -7.75
CA VAL A 111 -5.75 -0.92 -6.61
C VAL A 111 -4.35 -0.36 -6.82
N VAL A 112 -4.15 0.93 -6.61
CA VAL A 112 -2.83 1.56 -6.84
C VAL A 112 -2.43 2.51 -5.73
N GLY A 113 -1.14 2.52 -5.40
CA GLY A 113 -0.56 3.50 -4.50
C GLY A 113 -0.48 4.88 -5.16
N ARG A 114 -1.10 5.89 -4.55
CA ARG A 114 -1.13 7.28 -5.05
C ARG A 114 0.04 8.14 -4.61
N GLY A 115 0.99 7.56 -3.88
CA GLY A 115 2.03 8.32 -3.17
C GLY A 115 1.56 8.74 -1.78
N PRO A 116 2.31 9.61 -1.09
CA PRO A 116 3.53 10.29 -1.56
C PRO A 116 4.73 9.34 -1.72
N GLY A 117 5.80 9.80 -2.40
CA GLY A 117 7.03 9.03 -2.60
C GLY A 117 7.85 9.48 -3.81
N SER A 118 8.54 8.53 -4.44
CA SER A 118 9.32 8.69 -5.67
C SER A 118 8.45 9.24 -6.80
N PHE A 119 8.78 10.45 -7.27
CA PHE A 119 8.07 11.14 -8.33
C PHE A 119 7.91 10.29 -9.61
N THR A 120 9.02 9.69 -10.07
CA THR A 120 9.01 8.77 -11.22
C THR A 120 8.24 7.50 -10.89
N GLY A 121 8.46 6.97 -9.68
CA GLY A 121 7.84 5.74 -9.21
C GLY A 121 6.31 5.81 -9.20
N VAL A 122 5.72 6.79 -8.52
CA VAL A 122 4.26 6.91 -8.44
C VAL A 122 3.61 7.09 -9.82
N ARG A 123 4.27 7.79 -10.75
CA ARG A 123 3.79 7.96 -12.12
C ARG A 123 3.81 6.66 -12.94
N ILE A 124 4.82 5.82 -12.74
CA ILE A 124 4.88 4.49 -13.37
C ILE A 124 3.66 3.67 -12.91
N ALA A 125 3.42 3.54 -11.61
CA ALA A 125 2.25 2.84 -11.08
C ALA A 125 0.94 3.43 -11.62
N ALA A 126 0.79 4.76 -11.58
CA ALA A 126 -0.42 5.43 -12.06
C ALA A 126 -0.69 5.21 -13.55
N ALA A 127 0.34 5.30 -14.39
CA ALA A 127 0.21 5.06 -15.83
C ALA A 127 -0.18 3.61 -16.12
N THR A 128 0.50 2.64 -15.49
CA THR A 128 0.22 1.22 -15.67
C THR A 128 -1.17 0.83 -15.16
N ALA A 129 -1.55 1.26 -13.95
CA ALA A 129 -2.84 0.93 -13.36
C ALA A 129 -4.01 1.50 -14.18
N ARG A 130 -3.91 2.74 -14.67
CA ARG A 130 -4.93 3.32 -15.56
C ARG A 130 -5.00 2.60 -16.91
N GLY A 131 -3.86 2.22 -17.48
CA GLY A 131 -3.82 1.44 -18.71
C GLY A 131 -4.55 0.11 -18.57
N LEU A 132 -4.28 -0.61 -17.48
CA LEU A 132 -4.93 -1.90 -17.17
C LEU A 132 -6.42 -1.73 -16.89
N SER A 133 -6.81 -0.79 -16.01
CA SER A 133 -8.21 -0.51 -15.68
C SER A 133 -9.02 -0.19 -16.94
N ARG A 134 -8.50 0.68 -17.81
CA ARG A 134 -9.17 1.04 -19.07
C ARG A 134 -9.21 -0.12 -20.05
N GLY A 135 -8.11 -0.85 -20.21
CA GLY A 135 -8.02 -1.97 -21.16
C GLY A 135 -8.92 -3.15 -20.78
N LEU A 136 -9.12 -3.38 -19.48
CA LEU A 136 -9.98 -4.45 -18.95
C LEU A 136 -11.41 -3.99 -18.66
N GLY A 137 -11.67 -2.69 -18.65
CA GLY A 137 -12.99 -2.13 -18.31
C GLY A 137 -13.35 -2.32 -16.83
N VAL A 138 -12.35 -2.36 -15.94
CA VAL A 138 -12.53 -2.64 -14.51
C VAL A 138 -12.27 -1.39 -13.66
N PRO A 139 -12.94 -1.25 -12.50
CA PRO A 139 -12.72 -0.13 -11.58
C PRO A 139 -11.27 -0.02 -11.10
N LEU A 140 -10.88 1.22 -10.77
CA LEU A 140 -9.57 1.57 -10.21
C LEU A 140 -9.79 2.27 -8.87
N TRP A 141 -9.14 1.81 -7.80
CA TRP A 141 -9.07 2.50 -6.52
C TRP A 141 -7.65 2.98 -6.26
N THR A 142 -7.53 4.12 -5.56
CA THR A 142 -6.24 4.70 -5.20
C THR A 142 -6.14 4.84 -3.68
N TRP A 143 -4.96 4.56 -3.11
CA TRP A 143 -4.72 4.68 -1.67
C TRP A 143 -3.36 5.27 -1.38
N SER A 144 -3.25 5.97 -0.24
CA SER A 144 -1.97 6.52 0.23
C SER A 144 -0.93 5.41 0.38
N SER A 145 0.26 5.63 -0.16
CA SER A 145 1.39 4.74 0.01
C SER A 145 1.88 4.74 1.47
N LEU A 146 1.69 5.84 2.22
CA LEU A 146 1.93 5.87 3.67
C LEU A 146 0.93 4.96 4.40
N ALA A 147 -0.35 4.96 4.02
CA ALA A 147 -1.35 4.06 4.62
C ALA A 147 -1.01 2.58 4.33
N ALA A 148 -0.62 2.27 3.09
CA ALA A 148 -0.15 0.93 2.72
C ALA A 148 1.08 0.49 3.53
N ALA A 149 1.99 1.43 3.82
CA ALA A 149 3.15 1.20 4.68
C ALA A 149 2.77 0.99 6.16
N ALA A 150 1.80 1.72 6.69
CA ALA A 150 1.29 1.47 8.03
C ALA A 150 0.70 0.05 8.15
N ALA A 151 0.04 -0.43 7.09
CA ALA A 151 -0.58 -1.75 7.02
C ALA A 151 0.42 -2.92 6.91
N SER A 152 1.72 -2.66 6.64
CA SER A 152 2.72 -3.69 6.36
C SER A 152 3.39 -4.30 7.60
N TYR A 153 3.01 -3.88 8.81
CA TYR A 153 3.56 -4.40 10.07
C TYR A 153 3.57 -5.94 10.20
N ARG A 154 2.56 -6.62 9.65
CA ARG A 154 2.49 -8.10 9.57
C ARG A 154 2.63 -8.65 8.15
N ALA A 155 3.03 -7.81 7.19
CA ALA A 155 3.13 -8.24 5.79
C ALA A 155 4.17 -9.35 5.66
N GLN A 156 3.79 -10.39 4.93
CA GLN A 156 4.70 -11.49 4.64
C GLN A 156 5.60 -11.08 3.47
N ILE A 157 6.77 -10.54 3.78
CA ILE A 157 7.76 -10.19 2.76
C ILE A 157 8.65 -11.38 2.37
N PRO A 158 9.17 -11.39 1.12
CA PRO A 158 10.13 -12.39 0.69
C PRO A 158 11.39 -12.41 1.56
N ALA A 159 11.96 -13.60 1.76
CA ALA A 159 13.17 -13.78 2.56
C ALA A 159 14.37 -12.94 2.06
N ALA A 160 14.45 -12.67 0.75
CA ALA A 160 15.48 -11.83 0.15
C ALA A 160 15.52 -10.42 0.78
N LEU A 161 14.36 -9.84 1.07
CA LEU A 161 14.26 -8.55 1.73
C LEU A 161 14.64 -8.65 3.22
N ARG A 162 14.31 -9.77 3.90
CA ARG A 162 14.69 -9.99 5.30
C ARG A 162 16.20 -10.10 5.48
N ALA A 163 16.93 -10.62 4.49
CA ALA A 163 18.38 -10.81 4.57
C ALA A 163 19.17 -9.49 4.52
N GLU A 164 18.62 -8.46 3.89
CA GLU A 164 19.25 -7.12 3.82
C GLU A 164 18.94 -6.27 5.06
N ALA A 165 17.88 -6.59 5.80
CA ALA A 165 17.52 -5.91 7.03
C ALA A 165 18.15 -6.61 8.24
N VAL A 166 18.94 -5.88 9.03
CA VAL A 166 19.34 -6.37 10.35
C VAL A 166 18.07 -6.54 11.21
N PRO A 167 17.74 -7.74 11.71
CA PRO A 167 16.55 -7.91 12.52
C PRO A 167 16.72 -7.16 13.85
N ARG A 168 16.13 -5.97 13.98
CA ARG A 168 15.84 -5.41 15.30
C ARG A 168 14.65 -6.19 15.84
N ARG A 169 14.86 -7.04 16.84
CA ARG A 169 13.75 -7.65 17.56
C ARG A 169 13.19 -6.60 18.51
N LEU A 170 11.95 -6.21 18.27
CA LEU A 170 11.21 -5.35 19.17
C LEU A 170 10.15 -6.22 19.86
N ASP A 171 10.35 -6.51 21.14
CA ASP A 171 9.35 -7.24 21.93
C ASP A 171 8.23 -6.25 22.29
N LEU A 172 7.13 -6.35 21.56
CA LEU A 172 5.93 -5.55 21.77
C LEU A 172 4.83 -6.40 22.41
N PRO A 173 4.01 -5.82 23.30
CA PRO A 173 2.86 -6.52 23.84
C PRO A 173 1.74 -6.66 22.79
N ASP A 174 0.78 -7.55 23.00
CA ASP A 174 -0.27 -7.82 22.01
C ASP A 174 -1.13 -6.58 21.70
N GLU A 175 -1.34 -5.70 22.67
CA GLU A 175 -2.09 -4.45 22.50
C GLU A 175 -1.39 -3.47 21.55
N ALA A 176 -0.08 -3.66 21.28
CA ALA A 176 0.67 -2.83 20.35
C ALA A 176 0.17 -2.93 18.91
N GLU A 177 -0.62 -3.95 18.59
CA GLU A 177 -1.31 -4.02 17.30
C GLU A 177 -2.29 -2.86 17.08
N ALA A 178 -2.90 -2.34 18.15
CA ALA A 178 -3.80 -1.20 18.08
C ALA A 178 -3.09 0.15 18.24
N TRP A 179 -1.78 0.16 18.55
CA TRP A 179 -1.05 1.41 18.75
C TRP A 179 -0.90 2.22 17.45
N PRO A 180 -0.83 3.56 17.57
CA PRO A 180 -0.60 4.45 16.43
C PRO A 180 0.71 4.14 15.71
N ARG A 181 0.69 4.25 14.39
CA ARG A 181 1.85 4.06 13.52
C ARG A 181 2.14 5.37 12.82
N TYR A 182 3.22 6.02 13.21
CA TYR A 182 3.74 7.18 12.48
C TYR A 182 4.64 6.70 11.36
N VAL A 183 4.17 6.83 10.12
CA VAL A 183 4.90 6.42 8.93
C VAL A 183 5.70 7.61 8.42
N LEU A 184 7.00 7.42 8.23
CA LEU A 184 7.93 8.43 7.74
C LEU A 184 8.61 7.91 6.47
N PHE A 185 8.35 8.56 5.34
CA PHE A 185 9.12 8.37 4.12
C PHE A 185 10.14 9.48 3.92
N ASP A 186 11.34 9.15 3.45
CA ASP A 186 12.34 10.14 3.05
C ASP A 186 11.85 10.98 1.86
N ALA A 187 11.58 12.28 2.08
CA ALA A 187 11.15 13.22 1.05
C ALA A 187 12.32 14.02 0.44
N ARG A 188 13.57 13.65 0.75
CA ARG A 188 14.83 14.33 0.37
C ARG A 188 14.97 15.74 0.94
N ALA A 189 16.20 16.26 0.93
CA ALA A 189 16.51 17.60 1.43
C ALA A 189 15.96 17.82 2.84
N ASP A 190 16.26 16.86 3.72
CA ASP A 190 15.95 16.89 5.15
C ASP A 190 14.46 17.03 5.50
N ARG A 191 13.60 16.56 4.59
CA ARG A 191 12.15 16.51 4.75
C ARG A 191 11.68 15.06 4.77
N LEU A 192 10.55 14.86 5.42
CA LEU A 192 9.84 13.60 5.56
C LEU A 192 8.43 13.76 5.01
N TYR A 193 7.93 12.76 4.31
CA TYR A 193 6.48 12.59 4.18
C TYR A 193 6.01 11.82 5.41
N ALA A 194 5.09 12.41 6.16
CA ALA A 194 4.68 11.91 7.45
C ALA A 194 3.15 11.77 7.50
N ALA A 195 2.68 10.66 8.08
CA ALA A 195 1.27 10.45 8.39
C ALA A 195 1.15 9.49 9.58
N CYS A 196 0.05 9.57 10.31
CA CYS A 196 -0.20 8.70 11.46
C CYS A 196 -1.50 7.92 11.28
N TYR A 197 -1.43 6.61 11.51
CA TYR A 197 -2.55 5.70 11.33
C TYR A 197 -2.76 4.84 12.58
N ARG A 198 -4.01 4.62 12.98
CA ARG A 198 -4.40 3.70 14.04
C ARG A 198 -5.27 2.60 13.47
N PHE A 199 -4.95 1.34 13.76
CA PHE A 199 -5.72 0.18 13.29
C PHE A 199 -6.56 -0.36 14.44
N LEU A 200 -7.87 -0.31 14.27
CA LEU A 200 -8.85 -0.89 15.19
C LEU A 200 -9.51 -2.10 14.49
N PRO A 201 -10.26 -2.95 15.22
CA PRO A 201 -10.97 -4.06 14.60
C PRO A 201 -11.90 -3.59 13.47
N GLY A 202 -11.56 -3.94 12.22
CA GLY A 202 -12.37 -3.64 11.03
C GLY A 202 -12.26 -2.21 10.49
N VAL A 203 -11.47 -1.32 11.11
CA VAL A 203 -11.32 0.08 10.65
C VAL A 203 -9.88 0.56 10.82
N VAL A 204 -9.45 1.44 9.91
CA VAL A 204 -8.20 2.20 10.06
C VAL A 204 -8.55 3.69 10.13
N GLU A 205 -8.02 4.35 11.14
CA GLU A 205 -8.17 5.79 11.34
C GLU A 205 -6.90 6.49 10.88
N GLU A 206 -7.04 7.51 10.03
CA GLU A 206 -5.97 8.46 9.74
C GLU A 206 -5.99 9.55 10.83
N THR A 207 -5.15 9.39 11.85
CA THR A 207 -5.09 10.32 12.99
C THR A 207 -4.29 11.58 12.67
N VAL A 208 -3.36 11.49 11.70
CA VAL A 208 -2.69 12.65 11.11
C VAL A 208 -2.62 12.44 9.60
N ALA A 209 -3.18 13.39 8.85
CA ALA A 209 -3.18 13.37 7.40
C ALA A 209 -1.76 13.48 6.81
N PRO A 210 -1.50 12.92 5.61
CA PRO A 210 -0.21 13.04 4.95
C PRO A 210 0.26 14.49 4.78
N GLU A 211 1.48 14.76 5.23
CA GLU A 211 2.13 16.07 5.10
C GLU A 211 3.63 15.95 4.78
N ALA A 212 4.26 17.06 4.41
CA ALA A 212 5.71 17.17 4.28
C ALA A 212 6.28 18.03 5.42
N ILE A 213 7.11 17.44 6.28
CA ILE A 213 7.59 18.03 7.54
C ILE A 213 9.07 17.71 7.77
N THR A 214 9.78 18.44 8.62
CA THR A 214 11.09 17.99 9.13
C THR A 214 10.92 17.08 10.36
N LEU A 215 11.97 16.35 10.74
CA LEU A 215 11.92 15.55 11.97
C LEU A 215 11.78 16.44 13.21
N ASP A 216 12.52 17.55 13.27
CA ASP A 216 12.50 18.47 14.41
C ASP A 216 11.10 19.08 14.61
N GLU A 217 10.47 19.52 13.51
CA GLU A 217 9.10 20.02 13.53
C GLU A 217 8.10 18.94 14.01
N LEU A 218 8.34 17.67 13.66
CA LEU A 218 7.50 16.55 14.09
C LEU A 218 7.65 16.27 15.59
N LEU A 219 8.88 16.23 16.09
CA LEU A 219 9.18 15.92 17.50
C LEU A 219 8.77 17.02 18.47
N GLN A 220 8.56 18.25 17.98
CA GLN A 220 8.00 19.35 18.78
C GLN A 220 6.47 19.26 18.97
N ARG A 221 5.78 18.33 18.29
CA ARG A 221 4.33 18.15 18.40
C ARG A 221 3.95 17.25 19.57
N ASP A 222 2.70 17.33 19.97
CA ASP A 222 2.10 16.35 20.87
C ASP A 222 1.88 15.04 20.12
N LEU A 223 2.78 14.08 20.33
CA LEU A 223 2.75 12.78 19.66
C LEU A 223 1.80 11.82 20.39
N PRO A 224 1.07 10.96 19.67
CA PRO A 224 0.20 9.98 20.31
C PRO A 224 0.95 9.07 21.30
N GLU A 225 0.31 8.75 22.42
CA GLU A 225 0.86 7.76 23.36
C GLU A 225 1.13 6.43 22.65
N ASN A 226 2.24 5.79 23.04
CA ASN A 226 2.71 4.51 22.51
C ASN A 226 2.87 4.48 20.99
N VAL A 227 3.16 5.62 20.36
CA VAL A 227 3.40 5.69 18.92
C VAL A 227 4.59 4.82 18.50
N LEU A 228 4.38 4.10 17.40
CA LEU A 228 5.38 3.28 16.74
C LEU A 228 5.79 3.96 15.43
N PHE A 229 7.06 4.29 15.29
CA PHE A 229 7.60 4.86 14.06
C PHE A 229 7.96 3.77 13.06
N CYS A 230 7.75 4.01 11.76
CA CYS A 230 8.14 3.08 10.72
C CYS A 230 8.39 3.78 9.37
N GLY A 231 9.02 3.08 8.44
CA GLY A 231 9.36 3.61 7.12
C GLY A 231 10.84 3.99 6.98
N ASP A 232 11.28 4.23 5.75
CA ASP A 232 12.70 4.50 5.45
C ASP A 232 13.20 5.83 6.04
N GLY A 233 12.31 6.83 6.16
CA GLY A 233 12.57 8.07 6.90
C GLY A 233 12.81 7.80 8.38
N ALA A 234 11.97 6.99 9.03
CA ALA A 234 12.14 6.64 10.44
C ALA A 234 13.48 5.90 10.66
N HIS A 235 13.83 4.97 9.77
CA HIS A 235 15.09 4.25 9.86
C HIS A 235 16.32 5.13 9.60
N ARG A 236 16.24 6.12 8.71
CA ARG A 236 17.32 7.10 8.51
C ARG A 236 17.58 7.91 9.79
N HIS A 237 16.51 8.26 10.51
CA HIS A 237 16.58 9.07 11.72
C HIS A 237 16.54 8.23 13.01
N ALA A 238 16.96 6.97 12.93
CA ALA A 238 16.79 6.03 14.03
C ALA A 238 17.52 6.44 15.31
N GLU A 239 18.73 7.01 15.18
CA GLU A 239 19.53 7.46 16.34
C GLU A 239 18.82 8.58 17.12
N VAL A 240 18.20 9.53 16.41
CA VAL A 240 17.46 10.64 17.03
C VAL A 240 16.18 10.13 17.68
N LEU A 241 15.40 9.31 16.96
CA LEU A 241 14.16 8.73 17.47
C LEU A 241 14.39 7.83 18.69
N ASP A 242 15.42 6.98 18.66
CA ASP A 242 15.81 6.14 19.80
C ASP A 242 16.28 7.01 20.98
N GLY A 243 17.01 8.10 20.72
CA GLY A 243 17.49 9.05 21.73
C GLY A 243 16.36 9.79 22.47
N GLU A 244 15.27 10.09 21.79
CA GLU A 244 14.03 10.66 22.35
C GLU A 244 13.10 9.58 22.99
N GLY A 245 13.52 8.31 23.00
CA GLY A 245 12.78 7.21 23.62
C GLY A 245 11.64 6.66 22.75
N HIS A 246 11.58 7.02 21.47
CA HIS A 246 10.59 6.48 20.54
C HIS A 246 10.97 5.08 20.06
N ARG A 247 9.96 4.29 19.70
CA ARG A 247 10.14 2.92 19.19
C ARG A 247 9.99 2.90 17.69
N ILE A 248 10.94 2.27 17.02
CA ILE A 248 10.93 2.10 15.57
C ILE A 248 10.66 0.63 15.26
N LEU A 249 9.59 0.39 14.51
CA LEU A 249 9.26 -0.95 14.05
C LEU A 249 10.34 -1.44 13.09
N PRO A 250 10.79 -2.69 13.24
CA PRO A 250 11.76 -3.24 12.31
C PRO A 250 11.12 -3.45 10.94
N PHE A 251 11.98 -3.49 9.94
CA PHE A 251 11.63 -3.97 8.62
C PHE A 251 10.92 -5.34 8.68
N PRO A 252 9.84 -5.56 7.90
CA PRO A 252 9.31 -4.72 6.80
C PRO A 252 8.30 -3.65 7.20
N ALA A 253 8.09 -3.37 8.49
CA ALA A 253 7.09 -2.38 8.86
C ALA A 253 7.41 -1.01 8.25
N GLY A 254 6.39 -0.36 7.68
CA GLY A 254 6.56 0.92 7.00
C GLY A 254 7.03 0.82 5.55
N LEU A 255 7.08 -0.37 4.95
CA LEU A 255 7.26 -0.51 3.51
C LEU A 255 5.92 -0.37 2.76
N PRO A 256 5.82 0.49 1.74
CA PRO A 256 4.61 0.56 0.91
C PRO A 256 4.54 -0.70 0.04
N THR A 257 3.59 -1.59 0.34
CA THR A 257 3.42 -2.86 -0.36
C THR A 257 2.05 -2.94 -1.00
N ALA A 258 1.96 -3.67 -2.12
CA ALA A 258 0.69 -3.97 -2.77
C ALA A 258 -0.25 -4.78 -1.86
N GLU A 259 0.29 -5.65 -1.00
CA GLU A 259 -0.49 -6.31 0.05
C GLU A 259 -1.04 -5.32 1.08
N GLY A 260 -0.25 -4.32 1.49
CA GLY A 260 -0.71 -3.22 2.32
C GLY A 260 -1.86 -2.44 1.68
N LEU A 261 -1.78 -2.16 0.37
CA LEU A 261 -2.87 -1.51 -0.37
C LEU A 261 -4.16 -2.34 -0.37
N LEU A 262 -4.06 -3.66 -0.57
CA LEU A 262 -5.21 -4.57 -0.51
C LEU A 262 -5.83 -4.60 0.88
N ARG A 263 -5.00 -4.56 1.94
CA ARG A 263 -5.49 -4.47 3.33
C ARG A 263 -6.19 -3.15 3.61
N ILE A 264 -5.62 -2.03 3.17
CA ILE A 264 -6.28 -0.72 3.29
C ILE A 264 -7.60 -0.72 2.53
N HIS A 265 -7.63 -1.22 1.30
CA HIS A 265 -8.87 -1.31 0.53
C HIS A 265 -9.95 -2.15 1.24
N ALA A 266 -9.59 -3.30 1.81
CA ALA A 266 -10.52 -4.16 2.54
C ALA A 266 -11.11 -3.50 3.80
N LEU A 267 -10.38 -2.55 4.41
CA LEU A 267 -10.86 -1.76 5.56
C LEU A 267 -11.75 -0.58 5.16
N HIS A 268 -12.00 -0.38 3.86
CA HIS A 268 -12.87 0.67 3.32
C HIS A 268 -13.87 0.09 2.31
N PRO A 269 -14.86 -0.72 2.75
CA PRO A 269 -15.80 -1.40 1.84
C PRO A 269 -16.68 -0.44 1.03
N ASP A 270 -16.92 0.77 1.55
CA ASP A 270 -17.74 1.80 0.90
C ASP A 270 -16.92 2.73 -0.03
N ALA A 271 -15.64 2.44 -0.23
CA ALA A 271 -14.77 3.25 -1.09
C ALA A 271 -15.25 3.21 -2.54
N SER A 272 -15.57 4.38 -3.07
CA SER A 272 -15.90 4.52 -4.49
C SER A 272 -14.63 4.44 -5.34
N PRO A 273 -14.69 3.79 -6.52
CA PRO A 273 -13.57 3.81 -7.45
C PRO A 273 -13.37 5.23 -8.01
N GLU A 274 -12.19 5.46 -8.57
CA GLU A 274 -11.89 6.66 -9.35
C GLU A 274 -12.88 6.81 -10.50
N SER A 275 -13.41 8.03 -10.68
CA SER A 275 -14.36 8.33 -11.73
C SER A 275 -13.81 7.97 -13.12
N ALA A 276 -14.62 7.28 -13.92
CA ALA A 276 -14.26 6.92 -15.29
C ALA A 276 -13.88 8.18 -16.09
N GLY A 277 -12.65 8.23 -16.60
CA GLY A 277 -12.13 9.39 -17.34
C GLY A 277 -11.44 10.45 -16.47
N SER A 278 -11.40 10.29 -15.14
CA SER A 278 -10.58 11.16 -14.29
C SER A 278 -9.11 11.07 -14.71
N ARG A 279 -8.45 12.23 -14.75
CA ARG A 279 -6.98 12.30 -14.71
C ARG A 279 -6.56 12.33 -13.24
N TRP A 280 -6.92 11.32 -12.45
CA TRP A 280 -6.37 11.21 -11.10
C TRP A 280 -4.83 11.37 -11.19
N GLU A 281 -4.30 12.30 -10.40
CA GLU A 281 -2.89 12.63 -10.36
C GLU A 281 -2.29 12.14 -9.03
N PRO A 282 -1.03 11.66 -9.04
CA PRO A 282 -0.29 11.38 -7.82
C PRO A 282 -0.33 12.52 -6.80
N ASP A 283 -0.27 12.17 -5.52
CA ASP A 283 -0.14 13.14 -4.45
C ASP A 283 1.25 13.78 -4.45
N TYR A 284 1.34 15.02 -4.88
CA TYR A 284 2.54 15.85 -4.74
C TYR A 284 2.42 16.71 -3.48
N LEU A 285 2.79 16.14 -2.34
CA LEU A 285 2.87 16.90 -1.07
C LEU A 285 4.06 17.87 -1.03
N ARG A 286 4.89 17.85 -2.08
CA ARG A 286 6.00 18.79 -2.29
C ARG A 286 6.16 19.07 -3.79
N PRO A 287 6.46 20.31 -4.19
CA PRO A 287 6.86 20.61 -5.56
C PRO A 287 8.08 19.78 -5.96
N SER A 288 8.11 19.34 -7.21
CA SER A 288 9.19 18.57 -7.82
C SER A 288 10.51 19.34 -7.81
N GLN A 289 11.64 18.64 -7.99
CA GLN A 289 12.95 19.29 -8.02
C GLN A 289 13.03 20.44 -9.05
N PRO A 290 12.52 20.27 -10.30
CA PRO A 290 12.48 21.37 -11.27
C PRO A 290 11.63 22.57 -10.83
N GLU A 291 10.48 22.34 -10.17
CA GLU A 291 9.61 23.41 -9.68
C GLU A 291 10.28 24.21 -8.56
N ARG A 292 11.02 23.53 -7.67
CA ARG A 292 11.78 24.19 -6.60
C ARG A 292 12.97 24.99 -7.13
N GLU A 293 13.65 24.48 -8.16
CA GLU A 293 14.76 25.20 -8.81
C GLU A 293 14.26 26.45 -9.56
N ALA A 294 13.05 26.39 -10.13
CA ALA A 294 12.40 27.55 -10.76
C ALA A 294 11.95 28.62 -9.75
N GLU A 295 11.43 28.22 -8.58
CA GLU A 295 11.07 29.15 -7.49
C GLU A 295 12.29 29.88 -6.93
N VAL A 296 13.44 29.20 -6.81
CA VAL A 296 14.68 29.82 -6.32
C VAL A 296 15.35 30.70 -7.39
N SER A 297 15.18 30.39 -8.67
CA SER A 297 15.73 31.20 -9.78
C SER A 297 14.86 32.41 -10.17
N GLY A 298 13.65 32.51 -9.64
CA GLY A 298 12.71 33.60 -9.89
C GLY A 298 12.64 34.65 -8.77
N ALA A 299 13.48 34.54 -7.74
CA ALA A 299 13.56 35.44 -6.59
C ALA A 299 14.75 36.41 -6.68
#